data_AF-A0A915IR34-F1
#
_entry.id   AF-A0A915IR34-F1
#
_cell.length_a   1.000
_cell.length_b   1.000
_cell.length_c   1.000
_cell.angle_alpha   90.00
_cell.angle_beta   90.00
_cell.angle_gamma   90.00
#
_symmetry.space_group_name_H-M   'P 1'
#
loop_
_entity.id
_entity.type
_entity.pdbx_description
1 polymer ?
#
loop_
_entity_poly.entity_id
_entity_poly.type
_entity_poly.pdbx_seq_one_letter_code
_entity_poly.pdbx_strand_id
1 'polypeptide(L)'
;MVKFSWVDSPLVKAMQNGDWLLVKNVHYCNPAVLDRLNALLETDGELLITEKGSIDGKSASYKPHKDFRLVGTLYTSLKFITVDFDL
;
A
#
# COMPACT_ATOMS: atom_id res chain seq x y z
N MET A 1 27.70 -18.43 -0.14
CA MET A 1 27.48 -16.99 0.14
C MET A 1 25.98 -16.74 0.10
N VAL A 2 25.40 -16.21 1.17
CA VAL A 2 23.97 -15.79 1.17
C VAL A 2 23.91 -14.44 0.46
N LYS A 3 23.15 -14.37 -0.65
CA LYS A 3 22.84 -13.09 -1.30
C LYS A 3 21.54 -12.57 -0.71
N PHE A 4 21.52 -11.28 -0.39
CA PHE A 4 20.26 -10.60 -0.12
C PHE A 4 19.45 -10.53 -1.40
N SER A 5 18.20 -10.97 -1.33
CA SER A 5 17.23 -10.89 -2.42
C SER A 5 16.01 -10.13 -1.95
N TRP A 6 15.47 -9.30 -2.84
CA TRP A 6 14.17 -8.70 -2.61
C TRP A 6 13.09 -9.79 -2.49
N VAL A 7 12.17 -9.62 -1.56
CA VAL A 7 10.99 -10.48 -1.42
C VAL A 7 9.76 -9.59 -1.43
N ASP A 8 8.86 -9.82 -2.39
CA ASP A 8 7.62 -9.05 -2.47
C ASP A 8 6.75 -9.29 -1.23
N SER A 9 6.34 -8.18 -0.62
CA SER A 9 5.51 -8.18 0.57
C SER A 9 4.08 -8.63 0.25
N PRO A 10 3.27 -8.99 1.27
CA PRO A 10 1.86 -9.30 1.07
C PRO A 10 1.09 -8.17 0.36
N LEU A 11 1.44 -6.91 0.62
CA LEU A 11 0.86 -5.75 -0.07
C LEU A 11 1.15 -5.80 -1.58
N VAL A 12 2.42 -5.98 -1.97
CA VAL A 12 2.82 -6.02 -3.38
C VAL A 12 2.14 -7.17 -4.11
N LYS A 13 2.12 -8.35 -3.49
CA LYS A 13 1.46 -9.54 -4.06
C LYS A 13 -0.03 -9.33 -4.25
N ALA A 14 -0.73 -8.86 -3.21
CA ALA A 14 -2.16 -8.63 -3.29
C ALA A 14 -2.51 -7.57 -4.36
N MET A 15 -1.73 -6.50 -4.41
CA MET A 15 -1.87 -5.42 -5.39
C MET A 15 -1.73 -5.94 -6.83
N GLN A 16 -0.74 -6.81 -7.09
CA GLN A 16 -0.51 -7.37 -8.42
C GLN A 16 -1.56 -8.43 -8.82
N ASN A 17 -2.06 -9.20 -7.86
CA ASN A 17 -3.00 -10.29 -8.11
C ASN A 17 -4.48 -9.85 -8.13
N GLY A 18 -4.78 -8.64 -7.62
CA GLY A 18 -6.17 -8.21 -7.41
C GLY A 18 -6.81 -8.81 -6.17
N ASP A 19 -6.00 -9.22 -5.19
CA ASP A 19 -6.51 -9.77 -3.94
C ASP A 19 -7.02 -8.66 -3.03
N TRP A 20 -7.76 -9.06 -2.00
CA TRP A 20 -8.18 -8.16 -0.93
C TRP A 20 -7.09 -8.10 0.14
N LEU A 21 -6.70 -6.88 0.54
CA LEU A 21 -5.76 -6.66 1.63
C LEU A 21 -6.48 -6.06 2.84
N LEU A 22 -6.44 -6.78 3.97
CA LEU A 22 -6.95 -6.31 5.25
C LEU A 22 -5.82 -5.76 6.11
N VAL A 23 -5.84 -4.46 6.39
CA VAL A 23 -4.92 -3.82 7.34
C VAL A 23 -5.59 -3.75 8.71
N LYS A 24 -5.05 -4.49 9.67
CA LYS A 24 -5.63 -4.58 11.02
C LYS A 24 -5.15 -3.41 11.89
N ASN A 25 -6.07 -2.79 12.63
CA ASN A 25 -5.77 -1.71 13.57
C ASN A 25 -4.95 -0.57 12.96
N VAL A 26 -5.43 -0.01 11.85
CA VAL A 26 -4.71 1.03 11.07
C VAL A 26 -4.31 2.24 11.90
N HIS A 27 -5.01 2.51 13.01
CA HIS A 27 -4.73 3.60 13.92
C HIS A 27 -3.43 3.46 14.72
N TYR A 28 -2.80 2.28 14.74
CA TYR A 28 -1.45 2.11 15.30
C TYR A 28 -0.34 2.31 14.26
N CYS A 29 -0.68 2.48 12.98
CA CYS A 29 0.31 2.78 11.95
C CYS A 29 0.84 4.20 12.12
N ASN A 30 2.12 4.40 11.83
CA ASN A 30 2.66 5.75 11.66
C ASN A 30 1.91 6.45 10.52
N PRO A 31 1.44 7.71 10.69
CA PRO A 31 0.76 8.46 9.64
C PRO A 31 1.48 8.43 8.29
N ALA A 32 2.82 8.49 8.28
CA ALA A 32 3.61 8.44 7.05
C ALA A 32 3.44 7.12 6.25
N VAL A 33 3.04 6.02 6.91
CA VAL A 33 2.70 4.77 6.23
C VAL A 33 1.36 4.91 5.52
N LEU A 34 0.37 5.53 6.18
CA LEU A 34 -0.95 5.77 5.59
C LEU A 34 -0.84 6.73 4.40
N ASP A 35 -0.01 7.78 4.52
CA ASP A 35 0.25 8.71 3.42
C ASP A 35 0.80 8.01 2.17
N ARG A 36 1.71 7.03 2.33
CA ARG A 36 2.19 6.23 1.20
C ARG A 36 1.12 5.31 0.60
N LEU A 37 0.15 4.87 1.40
CA LEU A 37 -0.95 4.04 0.92
C LEU A 37 -2.04 4.84 0.20
N ASN A 38 -2.09 6.16 0.35
CA ASN A 38 -3.05 7.01 -0.38
C ASN A 38 -2.90 6.85 -1.90
N ALA A 39 -1.68 6.65 -2.41
CA ALA A 39 -1.43 6.36 -3.82
C ALA A 39 -2.12 5.06 -4.33
N LEU A 40 -2.59 4.18 -3.44
CA LEU A 40 -3.38 2.98 -3.81
C LEU A 40 -4.89 3.25 -3.83
N LEU A 41 -5.32 4.36 -3.23
CA LEU A 41 -6.72 4.78 -3.08
C LEU A 41 -7.10 5.87 -4.09
N GLU A 42 -6.11 6.59 -4.61
CA GLU A 42 -6.28 7.59 -5.68
C GLU A 42 -6.60 6.94 -7.03
N THR A 43 -7.39 7.65 -7.85
CA THR A 43 -7.69 7.24 -9.22
C THR A 43 -6.40 7.16 -10.04
N ASP A 44 -6.16 6.02 -10.68
CA ASP A 44 -4.94 5.74 -11.45
C ASP A 44 -3.62 5.86 -10.66
N GLY A 45 -3.69 5.83 -9.32
CA GLY A 45 -2.52 5.91 -8.47
C GLY A 45 -1.57 4.72 -8.60
N GLU A 46 -0.28 4.96 -8.32
CA GLU A 46 0.79 3.95 -8.38
C GLU A 46 1.66 4.01 -7.12
N LEU A 47 2.06 2.82 -6.63
CA LEU A 47 2.95 2.71 -5.49
C LEU A 47 4.40 2.55 -5.94
N LEU A 48 5.21 3.58 -5.67
CA LEU A 48 6.67 3.53 -5.85
C LEU A 48 7.35 2.91 -4.61
N ILE A 49 8.11 1.84 -4.86
CA ILE A 49 8.94 1.16 -3.86
C ILE A 49 10.41 1.44 -4.14
N THR A 50 10.93 2.51 -3.55
CA THR A 50 12.33 2.93 -3.72
C THR A 50 13.31 1.97 -3.06
N GLU A 51 12.87 1.24 -2.03
CA GLU A 51 13.68 0.29 -1.26
C GLU A 51 14.09 -0.94 -2.09
N LYS A 52 13.34 -1.27 -3.15
CA LYS A 52 13.70 -2.34 -4.10
C LYS A 52 14.86 -1.93 -5.01
N GLY A 53 15.18 -0.64 -5.05
CA GLY A 53 16.15 -0.07 -5.96
C GLY A 53 15.66 -0.11 -7.41
N SER A 54 16.61 0.09 -8.35
CA SER A 54 16.35 -0.10 -9.77
C SER A 54 16.70 -1.53 -10.16
N ILE A 55 15.73 -2.27 -10.70
CA ILE A 55 15.97 -3.55 -11.35
C ILE A 55 15.91 -3.27 -12.85
N ASP A 56 17.00 -3.53 -13.56
CA ASP A 56 17.13 -3.32 -15.01
C ASP A 56 16.82 -1.89 -15.50
N GLY A 57 17.19 -0.87 -14.70
CA GLY A 57 16.98 0.54 -15.05
C GLY A 57 15.54 1.02 -14.90
N LYS A 58 14.63 0.17 -14.40
CA LYS A 58 13.24 0.53 -14.12
C LYS A 58 13.03 0.73 -12.63
N SER A 59 12.40 1.84 -12.27
CA SER A 59 11.91 2.07 -10.91
C SER A 59 10.81 1.06 -10.58
N ALA A 60 10.81 0.52 -9.37
CA ALA A 60 9.79 -0.42 -8.92
C ALA A 60 8.47 0.32 -8.58
N SER A 61 7.81 0.86 -9.60
CA SER A 61 6.44 1.38 -9.53
C SER A 61 5.44 0.28 -9.80
N TYR A 62 4.36 0.24 -9.03
CA TYR A 62 3.32 -0.76 -9.13
C TYR A 62 1.95 -0.10 -9.26
N LYS A 63 1.27 -0.37 -10.36
CA LYS A 63 -0.14 -0.03 -10.53
C LYS A 63 -1.01 -1.12 -9.90
N PRO A 64 -2.00 -0.78 -9.04
CA PRO A 64 -2.92 -1.76 -8.49
C PRO A 64 -3.76 -2.44 -9.57
N HIS A 65 -3.96 -3.75 -9.42
CA HIS A 65 -4.91 -4.49 -10.24
C HIS A 65 -6.33 -3.94 -10.03
N LYS A 66 -7.15 -3.92 -11.09
CA LYS A 66 -8.53 -3.37 -11.06
C LYS A 66 -9.44 -4.00 -9.99
N ASP A 67 -9.16 -5.24 -9.63
CA ASP A 67 -9.93 -5.99 -8.63
C ASP A 67 -9.33 -5.92 -7.22
N PHE A 68 -8.17 -5.28 -7.05
CA PHE A 68 -7.54 -5.06 -5.74
C PHE A 68 -8.45 -4.22 -4.83
N ARG A 69 -8.55 -4.61 -3.56
CA ARG A 69 -9.31 -3.87 -2.56
C ARG A 69 -8.49 -3.74 -1.28
N LEU A 70 -8.38 -2.52 -0.75
CA LEU A 70 -7.75 -2.24 0.53
C LEU A 70 -8.83 -1.96 1.58
N VAL A 71 -8.81 -2.71 2.69
CA VAL A 71 -9.77 -2.55 3.79
C VAL A 71 -9.01 -2.35 5.09
N GLY A 72 -9.38 -1.33 5.88
CA GLY A 72 -8.81 -1.05 7.19
C GLY A 72 -9.77 -1.38 8.32
N THR A 73 -9.27 -1.89 9.44
CA THR A 73 -10.02 -1.96 10.71
C THR A 73 -9.42 -1.02 11.73
N LEU A 74 -10.25 -0.47 12.60
CA LEU A 74 -9.87 0.44 13.67
C LEU A 74 -10.81 0.28 14.87
N TYR A 75 -10.41 0.79 16.03
CA TYR A 75 -11.30 0.85 17.20
C TYR A 75 -11.96 2.24 17.30
N THR A 76 -13.27 2.26 17.54
CA THR A 76 -14.11 3.49 17.57
C THR A 76 -13.86 4.40 18.79
N SER A 77 -12.78 4.21 19.55
CA SER A 77 -12.41 5.10 20.66
C SER A 77 -11.48 6.26 20.26
N LEU A 78 -10.98 6.29 19.02
CA LEU A 78 -10.22 7.42 18.50
C LEU A 78 -11.16 8.39 17.78
N LYS A 79 -11.35 9.57 18.39
CA LYS A 79 -12.06 10.69 17.76
C LYS A 79 -11.25 11.14 16.55
N PHE A 80 -11.94 11.25 15.42
CA PHE A 80 -11.48 11.69 14.09
C PHE A 80 -10.80 10.61 13.24
N ILE A 81 -11.63 9.93 12.45
CA ILE A 81 -11.27 9.63 11.06
C ILE A 81 -12.01 10.67 10.24
N THR A 82 -11.30 11.61 9.64
CA THR A 82 -11.81 12.33 8.47
C THR A 82 -11.54 11.45 7.25
N VAL A 83 -12.60 11.11 6.52
CA VAL A 83 -12.47 10.66 5.14
C VAL A 83 -12.83 11.87 4.29
N ASP A 84 -11.83 12.65 3.91
CA ASP A 84 -12.02 13.68 2.89
C ASP A 84 -12.20 12.96 1.56
N PHE A 85 -13.44 12.94 1.09
CA PHE A 85 -13.77 12.71 -0.31
C PHE A 85 -13.88 14.08 -0.97
N ASP A 86 -12.75 14.73 -1.22
CA ASP A 86 -12.76 15.85 -2.15
C ASP A 86 -12.97 15.26 -3.56
N LEU A 87 -14.07 15.68 -4.20
CA LEU A 87 -14.52 15.36 -5.56
C LEU A 87 -13.64 16.05 -6.61
#